data_AF-A0A1Q7EY72-F1
#
_entry.id   AF-A0A1Q7EY72-F1
#
_cell.length_a   1.000
_cell.length_b   1.000
_cell.length_c   1.000
_cell.angle_alpha   90.00
_cell.angle_beta   90.00
_cell.angle_gamma   90.00
#
_symmetry.space_group_name_H-M   'P 1'
#
loop_
_entity.id
_entity.type
_entity.pdbx_description
1 polymer ?
#
loop_
_entity_poly.entity_id
_entity_poly.type
_entity_poly.pdbx_seq_one_letter_code
_entity_poly.pdbx_strand_id
1 'polypeptide(L)' 'MAKAELARRAGVSESTIDRIEAGNDCRMETKRKILFALGLTIQESGKLFPRHNGATRQRAGGE' A
#
# COMPACT_ATOMS: atom_id res chain seq x y z
N MET A 1 7.96 -6.71 -12.43
CA MET A 1 7.77 -5.25 -12.46
C MET A 1 8.88 -4.62 -11.64
N ALA A 2 9.69 -3.73 -12.22
CA ALA A 2 10.75 -3.04 -11.47
C ALA A 2 10.14 -1.98 -10.54
N LYS A 3 10.77 -1.72 -9.38
CA LYS A 3 10.33 -0.67 -8.42
C LYS A 3 10.16 0.69 -9.10
N ALA A 4 11.12 1.03 -9.97
CA ALA A 4 11.12 2.22 -10.82
C ALA A 4 9.89 2.33 -11.73
N GLU A 5 9.48 1.21 -12.32
CA GLU A 5 8.37 1.17 -13.26
C GLU A 5 7.04 1.34 -12.54
N LEU A 6 6.89 0.72 -11.36
CA LEU A 6 5.73 0.93 -10.50
C LEU A 6 5.65 2.39 -10.00
N ALA A 7 6.78 2.96 -9.57
CA ALA A 7 6.88 4.33 -9.12
C ALA A 7 6.43 5.33 -10.21
N ARG A 8 6.91 5.14 -11.45
CA ARG A 8 6.52 5.94 -12.61
C ARG A 8 5.04 5.81 -12.94
N ARG A 9 4.50 4.59 -12.94
CA ARG A 9 3.08 4.33 -13.21
C ARG A 9 2.16 4.91 -12.14
N ALA A 10 2.59 4.90 -10.89
CA ALA A 10 1.86 5.48 -9.77
C ALA A 10 2.07 7.00 -9.63
N GLY A 11 3.04 7.60 -10.34
CA GLY A 11 3.37 9.01 -10.17
C GLY A 11 3.93 9.32 -8.78
N VAL A 12 4.77 8.42 -8.25
CA VAL A 12 5.46 8.57 -6.96
C VAL A 12 6.97 8.35 -7.16
N SER A 13 7.79 8.81 -6.23
CA SER A 13 9.24 8.54 -6.26
C SER A 13 9.56 7.10 -5.85
N GLU A 14 10.66 6.57 -6.39
CA GLU A 14 11.18 5.24 -6.03
C GLU A 14 11.46 5.11 -4.52
N SER A 15 12.00 6.15 -3.89
CA SER A 15 12.23 6.21 -2.44
C SER A 15 10.94 6.12 -1.61
N THR A 16 9.79 6.42 -2.21
CA THR A 16 8.49 6.26 -1.55
C THR A 16 8.03 4.81 -1.61
N ILE A 17 8.27 4.11 -2.73
CA ILE A 17 8.04 2.67 -2.84
C ILE A 17 8.93 1.92 -1.84
N ASP A 18 10.20 2.28 -1.74
CA ASP A 18 11.14 1.65 -0.81
C ASP A 18 10.70 1.79 0.66
N ARG A 19 10.23 2.99 1.05
CA ARG A 19 9.66 3.23 2.38
C ARG A 19 8.41 2.39 2.65
N ILE A 20 7.57 2.18 1.64
CA ILE A 20 6.36 1.35 1.75
C ILE A 20 6.73 -0.12 1.94
N GLU A 21 7.71 -0.61 1.17
CA GLU A 21 8.25 -1.97 1.35
C GLU A 21 8.91 -2.14 2.73
N ALA A 22 9.53 -1.08 3.26
CA ALA A 22 10.04 -1.05 4.63
C ALA A 22 8.94 -0.93 5.71
N GLY A 23 7.67 -0.83 5.34
CA GLY A 23 6.53 -0.76 6.28
C GLY A 23 6.26 0.62 6.87
N ASN A 24 6.83 1.70 6.31
CA ASN A 24 6.55 3.05 6.75
C ASN A 24 5.17 3.54 6.32
N ASP A 25 4.56 4.41 7.13
CA ASP A 25 3.31 5.06 6.75
C ASP A 25 3.54 6.07 5.61
N CYS A 26 2.64 6.04 4.64
CA CYS A 26 2.61 6.97 3.52
C CYS A 26 1.24 7.63 3.43
N ARG A 27 1.20 8.83 2.83
CA ARG A 27 -0.04 9.57 2.62
C ARG A 27 -1.06 8.72 1.87
N MET A 28 -2.33 8.87 2.24
CA MET A 28 -3.46 8.21 1.56
C MET A 28 -3.47 8.48 0.05
N GLU A 29 -3.04 9.66 -0.38
CA GLU A 29 -2.90 9.99 -1.80
C GLU A 29 -1.88 9.07 -2.52
N THR A 30 -0.73 8.85 -1.91
CA THR A 30 0.32 7.93 -2.41
C THR A 30 -0.19 6.49 -2.46
N LYS A 31 -0.91 6.05 -1.43
CA LYS A 31 -1.52 4.71 -1.38
C LYS A 31 -2.51 4.53 -2.53
N ARG A 32 -3.41 5.50 -2.76
CA ARG A 32 -4.36 5.48 -3.89
C ARG A 32 -3.67 5.43 -5.26
N LYS A 33 -2.64 6.24 -5.45
CA LYS A 33 -1.81 6.27 -6.66
C LYS A 33 -1.19 4.90 -6.97
N ILE A 34 -0.63 4.24 -5.97
CA ILE A 34 0.00 2.92 -6.11
C ILE A 34 -1.03 1.83 -6.34
N LEU A 35 -2.16 1.86 -5.63
CA LEU A 35 -3.26 0.91 -5.84
C LEU A 35 -3.80 0.99 -7.27
N PHE A 36 -4.00 2.21 -7.78
CA PHE A 36 -4.45 2.42 -9.15
C PHE A 36 -3.43 1.89 -10.17
N ALA A 37 -2.14 2.13 -9.95
CA ALA A 37 -1.07 1.59 -10.80
C ALA A 37 -1.01 0.05 -10.80
N LEU A 38 -1.40 -0.59 -9.69
CA LEU A 38 -1.52 -2.04 -9.53
C LEU A 38 -2.87 -2.60 -9.99
N GLY A 39 -3.85 -1.76 -10.31
CA GLY A 39 -5.22 -2.20 -10.63
C GLY A 39 -5.98 -2.76 -9.42
N LEU A 40 -5.60 -2.33 -8.21
CA LEU A 40 -6.17 -2.80 -6.96
C LEU A 40 -7.14 -1.79 -6.37
N THR A 41 -8.06 -2.29 -5.54
CA THR A 41 -9.07 -1.49 -4.87
C THR A 41 -8.61 -1.03 -3.48
N ILE A 42 -9.31 -0.05 -2.92
CA ILE A 42 -9.02 0.49 -1.58
C ILE A 42 -9.16 -0.60 -0.49
N GLN A 43 -10.01 -1.61 -0.71
CA GLN A 43 -10.15 -2.76 0.20
C GLN A 43 -8.86 -3.59 0.29
N GLU A 44 -8.15 -3.77 -0.84
CA GLU A 44 -6.88 -4.50 -0.89
C GLU A 44 -5.71 -3.67 -0.36
N SER A 45 -5.88 -2.35 -0.19
CA SER A 45 -4.86 -1.48 0.41
C SER A 45 -4.49 -1.86 1.83
N GLY A 46 -5.44 -2.40 2.60
CA GLY A 46 -5.17 -2.86 3.96
C GLY A 46 -4.19 -4.04 4.02
N LYS A 47 -4.10 -4.83 2.93
CA LYS A 47 -3.17 -5.95 2.82
C LYS A 47 -1.78 -5.49 2.37
N LEU A 48 -1.70 -4.49 1.50
CA LEU A 48 -0.45 -3.96 0.95
C LEU A 48 0.24 -2.94 1.84
N PHE A 49 -0.54 -2.17 2.60
CA PHE A 49 -0.05 -1.18 3.55
C PHE A 49 -0.43 -1.64 4.97
N PRO A 50 0.19 -2.71 5.50
CA PRO A 50 -0.06 -3.12 6.86
C PRO A 50 0.30 -1.93 7.76
N ARG A 51 -0.73 -1.31 8.38
CA ARG A 51 -0.48 -0.31 9.42
C ARG A 51 0.32 -1.04 10.49
N HIS A 52 1.58 -0.68 10.66
CA HIS A 52 2.37 -1.07 11.81
C HIS A 52 1.86 -0.33 13.05
N ASN A 53 0.60 -0.54 13.39
CA ASN A 53 -0.01 -0.10 14.62
C ASN A 53 -0.85 -1.28 15.08
N GLY A 54 -0.41 -1.95 16.14
CA GLY A 54 -0.88 -3.24 16.64
C GLY A 54 -2.33 -3.28 17.12
N ALA A 55 -3.28 -2.96 16.25
CA ALA A 55 -4.69 -3.20 16.47
C ALA A 55 -5.06 -4.47 15.70
N THR A 56 -4.85 -5.60 16.37
CA THR A 56 -5.62 -6.82 16.14
C THR A 56 -7.07 -6.47 15.83
N ARG A 57 -7.49 -6.73 14.59
CA ARG A 57 -8.88 -7.03 14.26
C ARG A 57 -8.87 -8.27 13.41
N GLN A 58 -8.37 -9.36 13.99
CA GLN A 58 -9.00 -10.64 13.73
C GLN A 58 -10.40 -10.55 14.34
N ARG A 59 -11.40 -10.26 13.51
CA ARG A 59 -12.74 -10.78 13.70
C ARG A 59 -13.03 -11.62 12.47
N ALA A 60 -12.43 -12.81 12.48
CA ALA A 60 -12.91 -13.90 11.67
C ALA A 60 -14.33 -14.26 12.13
N GLY A 61 -15.20 -14.50 11.16
CA GLY A 61 -16.38 -15.36 11.23
C GLY A 61 -17.37 -15.10 12.36
N GLY A 62 -18.50 -14.50 12.03
CA GLY A 62 -19.73 -14.96 12.64
C GLY A 62 -20.15 -16.25 11.94
N GLU A 63 -20.53 -17.24 12.74
CA GLU A 63 -21.59 -18.24 12.52
C GLU A 63 -22.13 -18.64 13.90
#